data_AF-R7LCY8-F1
#
_entry.id   AF-R7LCY8-F1
#
_cell.length_a   1.000
_cell.length_b   1.000
_cell.length_c   1.000
_cell.angle_alpha   90.00
_cell.angle_beta   90.00
_cell.angle_gamma   90.00
#
_symmetry.space_group_name_H-M   'P 1'
#
loop_
_entity.id
_entity.type
_entity.pdbx_description
1 polymer ?
#
loop_
_entity_poly.entity_id
_entity_poly.type
_entity_poly.pdbx_seq_one_letter_code
_entity_poly.pdbx_strand_id
1 'polypeptide(L)'
;MKKFLLTLSLCFAAFTAMAQKQYTEKIVVTLNEVSFPEATSTLSVTTNDNGTCDFVLPNFLLPSPEPGADPMYVGTIDLKGVKMVKGEKADKISTDTNIEILPGNMEGVMTEQWIGPMLGPVPIKLDGELTDTDMSATIHIAMPGMNIVVVIGEPIQSGIGQVAVQQSANKAVYSLSGVRVANAWSNALPKGIYIVGGKKVVK
;
A
#
# COMPACT_ATOMS: atom_id res chain seq x y z
N MET A 1 58.29 -39.21 10.14
CA MET A 1 58.25 -38.11 9.16
C MET A 1 56.85 -37.53 9.11
N LYS A 2 56.77 -36.19 9.17
CA LYS A 2 55.66 -35.27 8.80
C LYS A 2 54.24 -35.48 9.38
N LYS A 3 54.02 -34.66 10.41
CA LYS A 3 52.80 -33.97 10.88
C LYS A 3 51.80 -33.66 9.75
N PHE A 4 50.52 -33.97 9.96
CA PHE A 4 49.40 -33.22 9.36
C PHE A 4 48.25 -33.16 10.38
N LEU A 5 48.20 -32.07 11.13
CA LEU A 5 47.00 -31.66 11.86
C LEU A 5 45.94 -31.30 10.81
N LEU A 6 44.82 -32.01 10.82
CA LEU A 6 43.63 -31.65 10.04
C LEU A 6 42.87 -30.58 10.83
N THR A 7 43.13 -29.30 10.52
CA THR A 7 42.42 -28.17 11.10
C THR A 7 41.00 -28.12 10.51
N LEU A 8 40.00 -28.49 11.30
CA LEU A 8 38.58 -28.33 10.95
C LEU A 8 38.24 -26.83 11.02
N SER A 9 38.39 -26.13 9.90
CA SER A 9 37.87 -24.77 9.72
C SER A 9 36.35 -24.85 9.62
N LEU A 10 35.67 -24.67 10.75
CA LEU A 10 34.23 -24.41 10.81
C LEU A 10 34.01 -23.01 10.24
N CYS A 11 33.97 -22.87 8.91
CA CYS A 11 33.44 -21.67 8.28
C CYS A 11 31.94 -21.63 8.58
N PHE A 12 31.59 -20.97 9.68
CA PHE A 12 30.27 -20.42 9.90
C PHE A 12 30.07 -19.36 8.81
N ALA A 13 29.64 -19.81 7.61
CA ALA A 13 28.99 -18.91 6.69
C ALA A 13 27.71 -18.47 7.42
N ALA A 14 27.76 -17.27 8.01
CA ALA A 14 26.56 -16.58 8.44
C ALA A 14 25.72 -16.36 7.18
N PHE A 15 24.85 -17.33 6.85
CA PHE A 15 23.70 -17.06 6.02
C PHE A 15 22.88 -16.06 6.83
N THR A 16 23.01 -14.78 6.51
CA THR A 16 22.01 -13.80 6.92
C THR A 16 20.71 -14.28 6.27
N ALA A 17 19.85 -14.87 7.07
CA ALA A 17 18.52 -15.26 6.62
C ALA A 17 17.82 -13.95 6.25
N MET A 18 17.70 -13.66 4.96
CA MET A 18 16.90 -12.52 4.52
C MET A 18 15.49 -12.74 5.03
N ALA A 19 14.96 -11.77 5.78
CA ALA A 19 13.64 -11.90 6.37
C ALA A 19 12.59 -11.75 5.26
N GLN A 20 12.16 -12.88 4.71
CA GLN A 20 11.04 -12.96 3.77
C GLN A 20 9.74 -13.05 4.56
N LYS A 21 8.80 -12.20 4.20
CA LYS A 21 7.46 -12.15 4.77
C LYS A 21 6.41 -12.25 3.69
N GLN A 22 5.28 -12.88 4.02
CA GLN A 22 4.13 -13.00 3.14
C GLN A 22 2.98 -12.13 3.65
N TYR A 23 2.24 -11.56 2.71
CA TYR A 23 1.06 -10.73 2.96
C TYR A 23 -0.07 -11.28 2.11
N THR A 24 -1.19 -11.67 2.73
CA THR A 24 -2.38 -12.12 2.01
C THR A 24 -3.40 -11.01 2.03
N GLU A 25 -3.49 -10.32 0.90
CA GLU A 25 -4.26 -9.09 0.78
C GLU A 25 -5.34 -9.20 -0.29
N LYS A 26 -6.38 -8.39 -0.12
CA LYS A 26 -7.32 -8.13 -1.22
C LYS A 26 -6.64 -7.23 -2.25
N ILE A 27 -6.88 -7.52 -3.52
CA ILE A 27 -6.43 -6.72 -4.64
C ILE A 27 -7.62 -6.27 -5.47
N VAL A 28 -7.58 -5.02 -5.92
CA VAL A 28 -8.53 -4.45 -6.88
C VAL A 28 -7.75 -4.00 -8.09
N VAL A 29 -8.13 -4.52 -9.26
CA VAL A 29 -7.50 -4.17 -10.53
C VAL A 29 -8.40 -3.17 -11.26
N THR A 30 -7.78 -2.13 -11.80
CA THR A 30 -8.43 -1.17 -12.71
C THR A 30 -7.71 -1.19 -14.04
N LEU A 31 -8.44 -1.41 -15.13
CA LEU A 31 -7.94 -1.32 -16.50
C LEU A 31 -8.64 -0.17 -17.20
N ASN A 32 -7.90 0.85 -17.63
CA ASN A 32 -8.44 2.00 -18.37
C ASN A 32 -9.74 2.56 -17.72
N GLU A 33 -9.68 2.81 -16.41
CA GLU A 33 -10.78 3.33 -15.56
C GLU A 33 -11.90 2.33 -15.23
N VAL A 34 -11.87 1.11 -15.77
CA VAL A 34 -12.81 0.03 -15.40
C VAL A 34 -12.25 -0.75 -14.22
N SER A 35 -12.90 -0.63 -13.06
CA SER A 35 -12.55 -1.40 -11.86
C SER A 35 -13.23 -2.77 -11.86
N PHE A 36 -12.46 -3.79 -11.49
CA PHE A 36 -12.95 -5.16 -11.36
C PHE A 36 -13.26 -5.52 -9.89
N PRO A 37 -14.03 -6.60 -9.65
CA PRO A 37 -14.25 -7.11 -8.31
C PRO A 37 -12.95 -7.45 -7.58
N GLU A 38 -12.98 -7.36 -6.25
CA GLU A 38 -11.85 -7.74 -5.41
C GLU A 38 -11.48 -9.22 -5.58
N ALA A 39 -10.18 -9.49 -5.60
CA ALA A 39 -9.61 -10.83 -5.53
C ALA A 39 -8.63 -10.90 -4.36
N THR A 40 -8.22 -12.09 -3.94
CA THR A 40 -7.18 -12.25 -2.90
C THR A 40 -5.88 -12.73 -3.54
N SER A 41 -4.75 -12.17 -3.10
CA SER A 41 -3.42 -12.62 -3.52
C SER A 41 -2.47 -12.68 -2.32
N THR A 42 -1.50 -13.60 -2.38
CA THR A 42 -0.41 -13.69 -1.40
C THR A 42 0.86 -13.15 -2.04
N LEU A 43 1.31 -12.01 -1.53
CA LEU A 43 2.51 -11.30 -1.95
C LEU A 43 3.67 -11.66 -1.03
N SER A 44 4.90 -11.46 -1.50
CA SER A 44 6.09 -11.59 -0.64
C SER A 44 6.97 -10.36 -0.66
N VAL A 45 7.50 -10.01 0.50
CA VAL A 45 8.51 -8.97 0.68
C VAL A 45 9.72 -9.56 1.38
N THR A 46 10.89 -9.39 0.78
CA THR A 46 12.16 -9.82 1.39
C THR A 46 12.98 -8.59 1.74
N THR A 47 13.30 -8.41 3.02
CA THR A 47 14.15 -7.28 3.44
C THR A 47 15.61 -7.60 3.16
N ASN A 48 16.30 -6.68 2.49
CA ASN A 48 17.70 -6.81 2.09
C ASN A 48 18.63 -6.13 3.11
N ASP A 49 19.86 -6.64 3.26
CA ASP A 49 20.86 -6.11 4.20
C ASP A 49 21.28 -4.66 3.88
N ASN A 50 21.07 -4.19 2.65
CA ASN A 50 21.38 -2.83 2.20
C ASN A 50 20.26 -1.80 2.52
N GLY A 51 19.21 -2.20 3.24
CA GLY A 51 18.09 -1.33 3.60
C GLY A 51 17.02 -1.17 2.51
N THR A 52 17.09 -1.92 1.42
CA THR A 52 16.02 -2.06 0.43
C THR A 52 15.15 -3.29 0.71
N CYS A 53 14.12 -3.52 -0.09
CA CYS A 53 13.41 -4.79 -0.08
C CYS A 53 13.13 -5.28 -1.51
N ASP A 54 12.97 -6.59 -1.67
CA ASP A 54 12.41 -7.18 -2.88
C ASP A 54 10.92 -7.42 -2.68
N PHE A 55 10.09 -7.09 -3.68
CA PHE A 55 8.64 -7.27 -3.66
C PHE A 55 8.22 -8.20 -4.79
N VAL A 56 7.35 -9.18 -4.50
CA VAL A 56 6.83 -10.12 -5.48
C VAL A 56 5.32 -10.21 -5.41
N LEU A 57 4.65 -9.92 -6.52
CA LEU A 57 3.25 -10.26 -6.78
C LEU A 57 3.21 -11.41 -7.80
N PRO A 58 2.96 -12.66 -7.35
CA PRO A 58 2.95 -13.82 -8.24
C PRO A 58 1.64 -13.90 -9.03
N ASN A 59 1.72 -14.53 -10.22
CA ASN A 59 0.55 -14.97 -11.00
C ASN A 59 -0.52 -13.87 -11.20
N PHE A 60 -0.09 -12.64 -11.47
CA PHE A 60 -0.99 -11.54 -11.74
C PHE A 60 -1.86 -11.85 -12.97
N LEU A 61 -3.16 -11.76 -12.78
CA LEU A 61 -4.17 -11.91 -13.81
C LEU A 61 -4.80 -10.55 -14.06
N LEU A 62 -4.93 -10.17 -15.32
CA LEU A 62 -5.66 -8.98 -15.72
C LEU A 62 -7.08 -9.40 -16.13
N PRO A 63 -8.12 -9.03 -15.37
CA PRO A 63 -9.49 -9.40 -15.72
C PRO A 63 -9.91 -8.77 -17.05
N SER A 64 -10.78 -9.48 -17.79
CA SER A 64 -11.36 -8.96 -19.01
C SER A 64 -12.58 -8.06 -18.70
N PRO A 65 -12.72 -6.91 -19.37
CA PRO A 65 -13.94 -6.09 -19.28
C PRO A 65 -15.16 -6.77 -19.95
N GLU A 66 -14.93 -7.79 -20.77
CA GLU A 66 -16.01 -8.57 -21.40
C GLU A 66 -16.60 -9.60 -20.41
N PRO A 67 -17.91 -9.57 -20.15
CA PRO A 67 -18.53 -10.54 -19.25
C PRO A 67 -18.35 -11.99 -19.72
N GLY A 68 -17.75 -12.82 -18.87
CA GLY A 68 -17.55 -14.25 -19.15
C GLY A 68 -16.33 -14.58 -20.00
N ALA A 69 -15.52 -13.58 -20.40
CA ALA A 69 -14.23 -13.82 -21.03
C ALA A 69 -13.18 -14.22 -19.99
N ASP A 70 -12.26 -15.10 -20.39
CA ASP A 70 -11.13 -15.50 -19.55
C ASP A 70 -10.21 -14.31 -19.24
N PRO A 71 -9.60 -14.28 -18.04
CA PRO A 71 -8.61 -13.27 -17.72
C PRO A 71 -7.34 -13.45 -18.56
N MET A 72 -6.59 -12.36 -18.74
CA MET A 72 -5.27 -12.40 -19.34
C MET A 72 -4.23 -12.80 -18.28
N TYR A 73 -3.46 -13.85 -18.58
CA TYR A 73 -2.36 -14.33 -17.73
C TYR A 73 -1.13 -13.42 -17.86
N VAL A 74 -0.98 -12.43 -16.98
CA VAL A 74 0.11 -11.45 -17.09
C VAL A 74 1.43 -12.05 -16.62
N GLY A 75 1.50 -12.55 -15.38
CA GLY A 75 2.72 -13.20 -14.87
C GLY A 75 3.13 -12.72 -13.49
N THR A 76 4.39 -12.94 -13.14
CA THR A 76 4.96 -12.56 -11.84
C THR A 76 5.64 -11.21 -11.95
N ILE A 77 5.18 -10.25 -11.15
CA ILE A 77 5.82 -8.95 -10.98
C ILE A 77 6.87 -9.11 -9.86
N ASP A 78 8.14 -9.14 -10.24
CA ASP A 78 9.29 -9.27 -9.34
C ASP A 78 10.11 -7.98 -9.34
N LEU A 79 9.96 -7.17 -8.29
CA LEU A 79 10.62 -5.88 -8.12
C LEU A 79 11.78 -6.05 -7.15
N LYS A 80 13.01 -5.92 -7.66
CA LYS A 80 14.24 -6.02 -6.86
C LYS A 80 14.70 -4.66 -6.36
N GLY A 81 15.25 -4.62 -5.14
CA GLY A 81 15.89 -3.42 -4.60
C GLY A 81 14.96 -2.21 -4.45
N VAL A 82 13.67 -2.45 -4.18
CA VAL A 82 12.67 -1.42 -3.90
C VAL A 82 13.13 -0.58 -2.71
N LYS A 83 13.06 0.74 -2.86
CA LYS A 83 13.43 1.66 -1.78
C LYS A 83 12.53 1.41 -0.58
N MET A 84 13.11 1.22 0.60
CA MET A 84 12.38 1.06 1.85
C MET A 84 12.83 2.14 2.84
N VAL A 85 11.87 2.80 3.48
CA VAL A 85 12.10 3.80 4.52
C VAL A 85 11.37 3.36 5.78
N LYS A 86 12.14 3.10 6.85
CA LYS A 86 11.57 2.71 8.14
C LYS A 86 10.73 3.84 8.73
N GLY A 87 9.53 3.52 9.18
CA GLY A 87 8.62 4.47 9.83
C GLY A 87 8.23 4.03 11.24
N GLU A 88 7.65 4.93 12.03
CA GLU A 88 7.20 4.59 13.39
C GLU A 88 5.98 3.65 13.42
N LYS A 89 5.13 3.71 12.40
CA LYS A 89 3.87 2.94 12.31
C LYS A 89 3.86 1.91 11.19
N ALA A 90 4.43 2.28 10.04
CA ALA A 90 4.54 1.45 8.87
C ALA A 90 5.80 1.86 8.11
N ASP A 91 6.46 0.88 7.54
CA ASP A 91 7.58 1.11 6.63
C ASP A 91 7.03 1.51 5.26
N LYS A 92 7.65 2.50 4.62
CA LYS A 92 7.23 2.94 3.29
C LYS A 92 8.11 2.31 2.23
N ILE A 93 7.50 1.78 1.18
CA ILE A 93 8.20 1.24 0.02
C ILE A 93 7.84 2.02 -1.25
N SER A 94 8.82 2.24 -2.12
CA SER A 94 8.52 2.79 -3.45
C SER A 94 9.57 2.44 -4.50
N THR A 95 9.14 2.36 -5.75
CA THR A 95 10.03 2.28 -6.92
C THR A 95 9.34 2.84 -8.16
N ASP A 96 10.14 3.25 -9.13
CA ASP A 96 9.73 3.71 -10.45
C ASP A 96 10.79 3.21 -11.44
N THR A 97 10.50 2.10 -12.10
CA THR A 97 11.48 1.36 -12.90
C THR A 97 10.80 0.57 -14.01
N ASN A 98 11.58 0.16 -15.01
CA ASN A 98 11.13 -0.81 -16.00
C ASN A 98 11.58 -2.21 -15.59
N ILE A 99 10.72 -3.21 -15.74
CA ILE A 99 11.05 -4.62 -15.51
C ILE A 99 10.55 -5.51 -16.64
N GLU A 100 11.19 -6.67 -16.81
CA GLU A 100 10.57 -7.77 -17.54
C GLU A 100 9.64 -8.53 -16.59
N ILE A 101 8.38 -8.71 -16.98
CA ILE A 101 7.45 -9.55 -16.21
C ILE A 101 7.85 -11.01 -16.42
N LEU A 102 8.05 -11.74 -15.32
CA LEU A 102 8.41 -13.16 -15.37
C LEU A 102 7.16 -14.02 -15.63
N PRO A 103 7.30 -15.22 -16.21
CA PRO A 103 6.18 -16.16 -16.28
C PRO A 103 5.68 -16.49 -14.86
N GLY A 104 4.39 -16.77 -14.76
CA GLY A 104 3.80 -17.30 -13.53
C GLY A 104 4.06 -18.80 -13.36
N ASN A 105 3.62 -19.32 -12.22
CA ASN A 105 3.71 -20.72 -11.84
C ASN A 105 2.34 -21.34 -11.48
N MET A 106 1.25 -20.73 -11.96
CA MET A 106 -0.11 -21.25 -11.76
C MET A 106 -0.27 -22.63 -12.40
N GLU A 107 -0.80 -23.59 -11.63
CA GLU A 107 -1.06 -24.95 -12.12
C GLU A 107 -2.03 -24.91 -13.31
N GLY A 108 -1.72 -25.68 -14.36
CA GLY A 108 -2.55 -25.74 -15.57
C GLY A 108 -2.32 -24.62 -16.60
N VAL A 109 -1.42 -23.67 -16.32
CA VAL A 109 -1.06 -22.58 -17.26
C VAL A 109 0.35 -22.83 -17.81
N MET A 110 0.46 -22.99 -19.13
CA MET A 110 1.74 -23.21 -19.82
C MET A 110 2.56 -21.92 -19.91
N THR A 111 3.88 -22.04 -20.04
CA THR A 111 4.80 -20.88 -20.08
C THR A 111 4.45 -19.89 -21.19
N GLU A 112 3.97 -20.37 -22.34
CA GLU A 112 3.60 -19.58 -23.51
C GLU A 112 2.26 -18.84 -23.36
N GLN A 113 1.46 -19.18 -22.34
CA GLN A 113 0.19 -18.48 -22.07
C GLN A 113 0.40 -17.19 -21.29
N TRP A 114 1.57 -17.02 -20.64
CA TRP A 114 1.91 -15.79 -19.94
C TRP A 114 2.29 -14.70 -20.93
N ILE A 115 1.48 -13.64 -20.97
CA ILE A 115 1.71 -12.53 -21.92
C ILE A 115 2.80 -11.58 -21.44
N GLY A 116 3.03 -11.45 -20.14
CA GLY A 116 3.98 -10.51 -19.55
C GLY A 116 5.42 -10.65 -20.09
N PRO A 117 6.01 -11.86 -20.12
CA PRO A 117 7.33 -12.08 -20.70
C PRO A 117 7.45 -11.64 -22.17
N MET A 118 6.35 -11.61 -22.92
CA MET A 118 6.33 -11.23 -24.33
C MET A 118 6.26 -9.72 -24.55
N LEU A 119 5.93 -8.94 -23.52
CA LEU A 119 5.83 -7.47 -23.61
C LEU A 119 7.20 -6.77 -23.61
N GLY A 120 8.26 -7.49 -23.22
CA GLY A 120 9.56 -6.90 -22.92
C GLY A 120 9.51 -6.03 -21.65
N PRO A 121 10.43 -5.05 -21.52
CA PRO A 121 10.46 -4.18 -20.36
C PRO A 121 9.21 -3.29 -20.26
N VAL A 122 8.45 -3.42 -19.18
CA VAL A 122 7.27 -2.63 -18.87
C VAL A 122 7.56 -1.62 -17.74
N PRO A 123 7.06 -0.37 -17.83
CA PRO A 123 7.21 0.60 -16.77
C PRO A 123 6.27 0.27 -15.60
N ILE A 124 6.84 0.18 -14.41
CA ILE A 124 6.12 -0.06 -13.16
C ILE A 124 6.49 1.00 -12.14
N LYS A 125 5.45 1.57 -11.54
CA LYS A 125 5.57 2.39 -10.34
C LYS A 125 4.84 1.73 -9.18
N LEU A 126 5.54 1.56 -8.06
CA LEU A 126 5.01 1.02 -6.81
C LEU A 126 5.14 2.11 -5.75
N ASP A 127 4.05 2.33 -5.00
CA ASP A 127 4.05 3.08 -3.75
C ASP A 127 3.27 2.27 -2.71
N GLY A 128 3.82 2.09 -1.51
CA GLY A 128 3.16 1.29 -0.48
C GLY A 128 3.67 1.49 0.93
N GLU A 129 2.96 0.88 1.86
CA GLU A 129 3.18 0.87 3.29
C GLU A 129 3.08 -0.57 3.82
N LEU A 130 3.99 -0.95 4.72
CA LEU A 130 4.12 -2.28 5.30
C LEU A 130 4.08 -2.19 6.83
N THR A 131 3.23 -2.98 7.46
CA THR A 131 3.29 -3.25 8.91
C THR A 131 3.79 -4.68 9.15
N ASP A 132 3.78 -5.10 10.42
CA ASP A 132 4.08 -6.47 10.85
C ASP A 132 3.02 -7.50 10.45
N THR A 133 1.85 -7.07 10.00
CA THR A 133 0.75 -7.97 9.62
C THR A 133 0.17 -7.67 8.24
N ASP A 134 0.14 -6.41 7.85
CA ASP A 134 -0.65 -5.92 6.72
C ASP A 134 0.21 -5.13 5.73
N MET A 135 -0.24 -5.11 4.48
CA MET A 135 0.36 -4.32 3.40
C MET A 135 -0.73 -3.49 2.71
N SER A 136 -0.42 -2.22 2.48
CA SER A 136 -1.20 -1.36 1.58
C SER A 136 -0.29 -0.87 0.46
N ALA A 137 -0.65 -1.10 -0.80
CA ALA A 137 0.18 -0.66 -1.92
C ALA A 137 -0.63 -0.34 -3.16
N THR A 138 -0.06 0.47 -4.04
CA THR A 138 -0.58 0.71 -5.38
C THR A 138 0.53 0.47 -6.40
N ILE A 139 0.22 -0.34 -7.41
CA ILE A 139 1.07 -0.58 -8.57
C ILE A 139 0.41 0.11 -9.77
N HIS A 140 1.16 0.97 -10.45
CA HIS A 140 0.79 1.55 -11.73
C HIS A 140 1.64 0.94 -12.84
N ILE A 141 0.98 0.43 -13.87
CA ILE A 141 1.61 -0.07 -15.10
C ILE A 141 0.99 0.71 -16.26
N ALA A 142 1.77 1.58 -16.87
CA ALA A 142 1.30 2.51 -17.89
C ALA A 142 2.03 2.27 -19.21
N MET A 143 1.32 1.71 -20.18
CA MET A 143 1.79 1.49 -21.55
C MET A 143 0.93 2.31 -22.53
N PRO A 144 1.42 2.59 -23.75
CA PRO A 144 0.60 3.25 -24.77
C PRO A 144 -0.71 2.50 -25.00
N GLY A 145 -1.85 3.15 -24.71
CA GLY A 145 -3.20 2.56 -24.86
C GLY A 145 -3.68 1.67 -23.72
N MET A 146 -2.87 1.47 -22.67
CA MET A 146 -3.23 0.60 -21.54
C MET A 146 -2.69 1.16 -20.22
N ASN A 147 -3.60 1.50 -19.31
CA ASN A 147 -3.29 1.92 -17.95
C ASN A 147 -3.88 0.93 -16.96
N ILE A 148 -3.02 0.24 -16.22
CA ILE A 148 -3.40 -0.73 -15.19
C ILE A 148 -3.03 -0.14 -13.83
N VAL A 149 -3.99 -0.15 -12.90
CA VAL A 149 -3.76 0.19 -11.50
C VAL A 149 -4.16 -1.01 -10.65
N VAL A 150 -3.24 -1.49 -9.83
CA VAL A 150 -3.49 -2.58 -8.87
C VAL A 150 -3.40 -1.98 -7.47
N VAL A 151 -4.54 -1.91 -6.79
CA VAL A 151 -4.61 -1.51 -5.38
C VAL A 151 -4.57 -2.77 -4.54
N ILE A 152 -3.69 -2.81 -3.54
CA ILE A 152 -3.42 -3.94 -2.66
C ILE A 152 -3.71 -3.52 -1.23
N GLY A 153 -4.52 -4.31 -0.52
CA GLY A 153 -4.87 -4.12 0.87
C GLY A 153 -5.68 -2.85 1.15
N GLU A 154 -6.06 -2.68 2.41
CA GLU A 154 -6.71 -1.44 2.87
C GLU A 154 -5.68 -0.38 3.27
N PRO A 155 -6.00 0.93 3.16
CA PRO A 155 -5.10 1.98 3.61
C PRO A 155 -4.74 1.83 5.09
N ILE A 156 -3.44 1.85 5.40
CA ILE A 156 -2.97 1.83 6.78
C ILE A 156 -3.33 3.16 7.43
N GLN A 157 -4.30 3.15 8.35
CA GLN A 157 -4.83 4.37 8.95
C GLN A 157 -3.79 5.06 9.85
N SER A 158 -3.19 6.14 9.37
CA SER A 158 -2.35 7.02 10.17
C SER A 158 -3.19 8.12 10.86
N GLY A 159 -4.07 7.75 11.77
CA GLY A 159 -4.81 8.69 12.64
C GLY A 159 -5.96 9.49 11.97
N ILE A 160 -6.58 10.38 12.74
CA ILE A 160 -7.70 11.22 12.28
C ILE A 160 -7.14 12.43 11.52
N GLY A 161 -7.21 12.40 10.18
CA GLY A 161 -6.75 13.50 9.33
C GLY A 161 -7.61 14.77 9.44
N GLN A 162 -8.92 14.63 9.64
CA GLN A 162 -9.82 15.76 9.90
C GLN A 162 -11.14 15.29 10.53
N VAL A 163 -11.60 15.97 11.59
CA VAL A 163 -12.97 15.82 12.10
C VAL A 163 -13.87 16.77 11.32
N ALA A 164 -14.77 16.24 10.50
CA ALA A 164 -15.82 17.02 9.87
C ALA A 164 -16.87 17.41 10.92
N VAL A 165 -16.72 18.58 11.53
CA VAL A 165 -17.79 19.18 12.33
C VAL A 165 -18.77 19.80 11.35
N GLN A 166 -19.96 19.21 11.17
CA GLN A 166 -21.08 19.93 10.60
C GLN A 166 -21.33 21.15 11.49
N GLN A 167 -20.87 22.33 11.05
CA GLN A 167 -21.27 23.58 11.70
C GLN A 167 -22.77 23.71 11.51
N SER A 168 -23.52 23.29 12.53
CA SER A 168 -24.93 23.62 12.63
C SER A 168 -25.05 25.14 12.45
N ALA A 169 -25.97 25.58 11.57
CA ALA A 169 -26.15 27.00 11.24
C ALA A 169 -26.37 27.86 12.51
N ASN A 170 -26.86 27.23 13.58
CA ASN A 170 -26.91 27.80 14.92
C ASN A 170 -25.63 27.47 15.72
N LYS A 171 -24.74 28.45 15.79
CA LYS A 171 -23.58 28.41 16.69
C LYS A 171 -24.06 28.54 18.13
N ALA A 172 -24.09 27.41 18.84
CA ALA A 172 -24.34 27.39 20.28
C ALA A 172 -23.37 28.34 21.00
N VAL A 173 -23.85 28.96 22.07
CA VAL A 173 -23.13 29.95 22.87
C VAL A 173 -22.73 29.31 24.18
N TYR A 174 -21.47 29.45 24.56
CA TYR A 174 -20.93 28.91 25.79
C TYR A 174 -20.38 30.04 26.67
N SER A 175 -20.42 29.87 27.99
CA SER A 175 -19.68 30.71 28.94
C SER A 175 -18.17 30.47 28.82
N LEU A 176 -17.36 31.32 29.46
CA LEU A 176 -15.92 31.09 29.61
C LEU A 176 -15.58 29.80 30.39
N SER A 177 -16.52 29.29 31.19
CA SER A 177 -16.40 27.99 31.87
C SER A 177 -16.82 26.80 31.01
N GLY A 178 -17.19 27.01 29.74
CA GLY A 178 -17.58 25.96 28.81
C GLY A 178 -19.03 25.45 28.97
N VAL A 179 -19.84 26.12 29.79
CA VAL A 179 -21.27 25.77 29.96
C VAL A 179 -22.06 26.33 28.77
N ARG A 180 -22.88 25.50 28.12
CA ARG A 180 -23.79 25.96 27.06
C ARG A 180 -24.87 26.84 27.67
N VAL A 181 -24.95 28.09 27.22
CA VAL A 181 -25.88 29.11 27.74
C VAL A 181 -26.96 29.52 26.74
N ALA A 182 -26.76 29.25 25.44
CA ALA A 182 -27.80 29.43 24.43
C ALA A 182 -27.57 28.57 23.19
N ASN A 183 -28.62 28.41 22.39
CA ASN A 183 -28.58 27.68 21.12
C ASN A 183 -28.04 28.52 19.96
N ALA A 184 -28.12 29.86 20.06
CA ALA A 184 -27.63 30.79 19.06
C ALA A 184 -27.26 32.13 19.70
N TRP A 185 -26.35 32.86 19.06
CA TRP A 185 -26.01 34.23 19.45
C TRP A 185 -27.21 35.16 19.25
N SER A 186 -27.55 35.96 20.26
CA SER A 186 -28.68 36.89 20.18
C SER A 186 -28.53 38.11 21.08
N ASN A 187 -29.31 39.15 20.78
CA ASN A 187 -29.39 40.37 21.60
C ASN A 187 -30.08 40.17 22.96
N ALA A 188 -30.66 39.00 23.24
CA ALA A 188 -31.26 38.67 24.54
C ALA A 188 -30.25 38.20 25.60
N LEU A 189 -29.03 37.82 25.22
CA LEU A 189 -27.99 37.41 26.17
C LEU A 189 -27.58 38.58 27.10
N PRO A 190 -27.29 38.34 28.39
CA PRO A 190 -26.67 39.35 29.25
C PRO A 190 -25.34 39.88 28.69
N LYS A 191 -24.88 41.04 29.19
CA LYS A 191 -23.52 41.52 28.89
C LYS A 191 -22.50 40.55 29.47
N GLY A 192 -21.44 40.27 28.72
CA GLY A 192 -20.47 39.27 29.13
C GLY A 192 -19.57 38.76 28.00
N ILE A 193 -18.72 37.80 28.34
CA ILE A 193 -17.79 37.17 27.41
C ILE A 193 -18.25 35.74 27.15
N TYR A 194 -18.36 35.39 25.88
CA TYR A 194 -18.88 34.11 25.42
C TYR A 194 -17.97 33.45 24.39
N ILE A 195 -18.12 32.14 24.22
CA ILE A 195 -17.52 31.37 23.14
C ILE A 195 -18.63 31.03 22.14
N VAL A 196 -18.49 31.49 20.90
CA VAL A 196 -19.45 31.25 19.81
C VAL A 196 -18.71 30.72 18.59
N GLY A 197 -19.01 29.48 18.20
CA GLY A 197 -18.31 28.81 17.08
C GLY A 197 -16.79 28.82 17.24
N GLY A 198 -16.30 28.57 18.45
CA GLY A 198 -14.86 28.53 18.77
C GLY A 198 -14.18 29.90 18.93
N LYS A 199 -14.91 31.02 18.81
CA LYS A 199 -14.34 32.37 18.96
C LYS A 199 -14.86 33.04 20.22
N LYS A 200 -13.98 33.78 20.90
CA LYS A 200 -14.35 34.67 22.02
C LYS A 200 -15.09 35.88 21.47
N VAL A 201 -16.30 36.15 21.98
CA VAL A 201 -17.14 37.28 21.61
C VAL A 201 -17.53 38.03 22.87
N VAL A 202 -17.42 39.35 22.84
CA VAL A 202 -17.85 40.24 23.94
C VAL A 202 -19.18 40.86 23.55
N LYS A 203 -20.10 40.92 24.51
CA LYS A 203 -21.37 41.62 24.38
C LYS A 203 -21.47 42.79 25.35
#